data_AF-A0A544ZLY0-F1
#
_entry.id   AF-A0A544ZLY0-F1
#
_cell.length_a   1.000
_cell.length_b   1.000
_cell.length_c   1.000
_cell.angle_alpha   90.00
_cell.angle_beta   90.00
_cell.angle_gamma   90.00
#
_symmetry.space_group_name_H-M   'P 1'
#
loop_
_entity.id
_entity.type
_entity.pdbx_description
1 polymer ?
#
loop_
_entity_poly.entity_id
_entity_poly.type
_entity_poly.pdbx_seq_one_letter_code
_entity_poly.pdbx_strand_id
1 'polypeptide(L)'
;MADYDFKPELIAAQRDFLTAEARVAEINALMPRPTAIAAGEASIPDELRQAREQAWAEQDRAIAVLYDQQAWEGIPQAERFKARMQLKQAAKS
;
A
#
# COMPACT_ATOMS: atom_id res chain seq x y z
N MET A 1 11.13 17.07 16.93
CA MET A 1 10.51 15.72 16.78
C MET A 1 11.67 14.73 16.76
N ALA A 2 11.48 13.46 17.13
CA ALA A 2 12.56 12.49 16.93
C ALA A 2 12.62 12.26 15.42
N ASP A 3 13.72 12.63 14.77
CA ASP A 3 13.92 12.36 13.35
C ASP A 3 14.55 10.96 13.28
N TYR A 4 13.76 9.97 12.86
CA TYR A 4 14.28 8.62 12.67
C TYR A 4 15.02 8.56 11.34
N ASP A 5 16.22 7.97 11.35
CA ASP A 5 16.95 7.67 10.13
C ASP A 5 16.43 6.35 9.56
N PHE A 6 15.57 6.44 8.54
CA PHE A 6 14.98 5.25 7.92
C PHE A 6 15.91 4.67 6.86
N LYS A 7 16.09 3.35 6.90
CA LYS A 7 16.77 2.61 5.83
C LYS A 7 16.16 2.98 4.47
N PRO A 8 16.95 3.23 3.42
CA PRO A 8 16.44 3.60 2.09
C PRO A 8 15.42 2.60 1.54
N GLU A 9 15.61 1.32 1.81
CA GLU A 9 14.71 0.22 1.44
C GLU A 9 13.30 0.40 2.05
N LEU A 10 13.22 0.91 3.28
CA LEU A 10 11.96 1.13 3.98
C LEU A 10 11.21 2.34 3.39
N ILE A 11 11.95 3.39 3.01
CA ILE A 11 11.39 4.55 2.30
C ILE A 11 10.87 4.13 0.92
N ALA A 12 11.65 3.33 0.18
CA ALA A 12 11.25 2.79 -1.12
C ALA A 12 9.98 1.93 -1.00
N ALA A 13 9.94 0.99 -0.05
CA ALA A 13 8.75 0.17 0.20
C ALA A 13 7.52 1.02 0.58
N GLN A 14 7.70 2.10 1.36
CA GLN A 14 6.60 2.99 1.68
C GLN A 14 6.09 3.76 0.45
N ARG A 15 6.98 4.15 -0.48
CA ARG A 15 6.59 4.76 -1.76
C ARG A 15 5.84 3.77 -2.64
N ASP A 16 6.37 2.56 -2.78
CA ASP A 16 5.74 1.49 -3.57
C ASP A 16 4.34 1.17 -3.03
N PHE A 17 4.19 1.10 -1.71
CA PHE A 17 2.89 0.93 -1.07
C PHE A 17 1.90 2.04 -1.43
N LEU A 18 2.33 3.31 -1.39
CA LEU A 18 1.46 4.46 -1.69
C LEU A 18 1.06 4.48 -3.17
N THR A 19 1.98 4.15 -4.06
CA THR A 19 1.70 4.02 -5.51
C THR A 19 0.70 2.89 -5.76
N ALA A 20 0.91 1.72 -5.15
CA ALA A 20 0.00 0.58 -5.28
C ALA A 20 -1.39 0.89 -4.69
N GLU A 21 -1.46 1.56 -3.54
CA GLU A 21 -2.72 2.01 -2.92
C GLU A 21 -3.50 2.96 -3.84
N ALA A 22 -2.83 3.94 -4.43
CA ALA A 22 -3.43 4.84 -5.41
C ALA A 22 -3.94 4.07 -6.63
N ARG A 23 -3.15 3.11 -7.13
CA ARG A 23 -3.54 2.28 -8.28
C ARG A 23 -4.76 1.41 -8.00
N VAL A 24 -4.83 0.79 -6.82
CA VAL A 24 -6.01 0.04 -6.37
C VAL A 24 -7.24 0.94 -6.30
N ALA A 25 -7.10 2.17 -5.78
CA ALA A 25 -8.20 3.12 -5.70
C ALA A 25 -8.71 3.53 -7.09
N GLU A 26 -7.82 3.80 -8.04
CA GLU A 26 -8.17 4.08 -9.45
C GLU A 26 -8.94 2.91 -10.08
N ILE A 27 -8.44 1.68 -9.92
CA ILE A 27 -9.07 0.49 -10.49
C ILE A 27 -10.46 0.27 -9.89
N ASN A 28 -10.58 0.41 -8.57
CA ASN A 28 -11.87 0.27 -7.89
C ASN A 28 -12.89 1.31 -8.34
N ALA A 29 -12.46 2.53 -8.71
CA ALA A 29 -13.35 3.55 -9.27
C ALA A 29 -13.90 3.17 -10.67
N LEU A 30 -13.19 2.32 -11.41
CA LEU A 30 -13.62 1.79 -12.71
C LEU A 30 -14.46 0.53 -12.59
N MET A 31 -14.50 -0.11 -11.41
CA MET A 31 -15.26 -1.34 -11.23
C MET A 31 -16.77 -1.06 -11.25
N PRO A 32 -17.57 -1.95 -11.87
CA PRO A 32 -19.01 -1.89 -11.75
C PRO A 32 -19.42 -1.98 -10.28
N ARG A 33 -20.55 -1.33 -9.94
CA ARG A 33 -21.11 -1.40 -8.59
C ARG A 33 -21.38 -2.87 -8.22
N PRO A 34 -21.06 -3.31 -6.98
CA PRO A 34 -21.30 -4.69 -6.55
C PRO A 34 -22.75 -5.16 -6.74
N THR A 35 -23.71 -4.25 -6.55
CA THR A 35 -25.14 -4.53 -6.74
C THR A 35 -25.50 -4.83 -8.20
N ALA A 36 -24.89 -4.12 -9.17
CA ALA A 36 -25.11 -4.37 -10.59
C ALA A 36 -24.50 -5.71 -11.04
N ILE A 37 -23.37 -6.10 -10.45
CA ILE A 37 -22.76 -7.41 -10.67
C ILE A 37 -23.65 -8.52 -10.12
N ALA A 38 -24.14 -8.37 -8.88
CA ALA A 38 -25.01 -9.36 -8.24
C ALA A 38 -26.36 -9.54 -8.97
N ALA A 39 -26.87 -8.48 -9.59
CA ALA A 39 -28.07 -8.52 -10.43
C ALA A 39 -27.81 -9.10 -11.84
N GLY A 40 -26.55 -9.34 -12.24
CA GLY A 40 -26.18 -9.79 -13.59
C GLY A 40 -26.22 -8.69 -14.66
N GLU A 41 -26.35 -7.42 -14.26
CA GLU A 41 -26.43 -6.25 -15.16
C GLU A 41 -25.05 -5.80 -15.64
N ALA A 42 -23.99 -6.17 -14.92
CA ALA A 42 -22.61 -5.87 -15.26
C ALA A 42 -21.69 -7.04 -14.93
N SER A 43 -20.56 -7.12 -15.62
CA SER A 43 -19.46 -8.02 -15.29
C SER A 43 -18.17 -7.21 -15.14
N ILE A 44 -17.24 -7.72 -14.33
CA ILE A 44 -15.91 -7.12 -14.21
C ILE A 44 -15.09 -7.57 -15.42
N PRO A 45 -14.63 -6.63 -16.28
CA PRO A 45 -13.71 -6.94 -17.37
C PRO A 45 -12.47 -7.66 -16.86
N ASP A 46 -11.97 -8.62 -17.62
CA ASP A 46 -10.81 -9.42 -17.22
C ASP A 46 -9.56 -8.56 -17.08
N GLU A 47 -9.44 -7.49 -17.86
CA GLU A 47 -8.34 -6.52 -17.76
C GLU A 47 -8.36 -5.79 -16.41
N LEU A 48 -9.55 -5.40 -15.91
CA LEU A 48 -9.68 -4.77 -14.59
C LEU A 48 -9.41 -5.75 -13.46
N ARG A 49 -9.76 -7.03 -13.65
CA ARG A 49 -9.45 -8.09 -12.68
C ARG A 49 -7.94 -8.30 -12.57
N GLN A 50 -7.27 -8.49 -13.71
CA GLN A 50 -5.81 -8.67 -13.76
C GLN A 50 -5.07 -7.44 -13.22
N ALA A 51 -5.50 -6.23 -13.60
CA ALA A 51 -4.91 -5.01 -13.08
C ALA A 51 -5.06 -4.90 -11.56
N ARG A 52 -6.23 -5.28 -11.01
CA ARG A 52 -6.44 -5.28 -9.56
C ARG A 52 -5.56 -6.29 -8.86
N GLU A 53 -5.46 -7.51 -9.38
CA GLU A 53 -4.62 -8.57 -8.81
C GLU A 53 -3.14 -8.14 -8.79
N GLN A 54 -2.65 -7.51 -9.87
CA GLN A 54 -1.29 -6.99 -9.93
C GLN A 54 -1.04 -5.87 -8.89
N ALA A 55 -1.95 -4.90 -8.80
CA ALA A 55 -1.82 -3.80 -7.85
C ALA A 55 -1.87 -4.29 -6.39
N TRP A 56 -2.68 -5.31 -6.10
CA TRP A 56 -2.69 -5.98 -4.78
C TRP A 56 -1.38 -6.72 -4.51
N ALA A 57 -0.83 -7.44 -5.49
CA ALA A 57 0.44 -8.14 -5.32
C ALA A 57 1.61 -7.17 -5.05
N GLU A 58 1.61 -6.00 -5.67
CA GLU A 58 2.59 -4.93 -5.38
C GLU A 58 2.42 -4.38 -3.96
N GLN A 59 1.18 -4.16 -3.53
CA GLN A 59 0.88 -3.73 -2.17
C GLN A 59 1.36 -4.76 -1.13
N ASP A 60 1.10 -6.05 -1.37
CA ASP A 60 1.53 -7.14 -0.48
C ASP A 60 3.05 -7.24 -0.36
N ARG A 61 3.78 -7.06 -1.47
CA ARG A 61 5.26 -7.03 -1.45
C ARG A 61 5.78 -5.88 -0.61
N ALA A 62 5.20 -4.69 -0.75
CA ALA A 62 5.59 -3.53 0.04
C ALA A 62 5.25 -3.72 1.53
N ILE A 63 4.08 -4.30 1.85
CA ILE A 63 3.68 -4.64 3.23
C ILE A 63 4.69 -5.59 3.86
N ALA A 64 5.16 -6.62 3.14
CA ALA A 64 6.12 -7.59 3.67
C ALA A 64 7.39 -6.90 4.18
N VAL A 65 7.90 -5.89 3.46
CA VAL A 65 9.05 -5.08 3.88
C VAL A 65 8.68 -4.15 5.04
N LEU A 66 7.54 -3.47 4.96
CA LEU A 66 7.08 -2.52 5.98
C LEU A 66 6.75 -3.17 7.34
N TYR A 67 6.45 -4.47 7.36
CA TYR A 67 6.10 -5.21 8.57
C TYR A 67 7.16 -6.21 9.00
N ASP A 68 8.29 -6.29 8.29
CA ASP A 68 9.45 -7.02 8.76
C ASP A 68 9.97 -6.42 10.07
N GLN A 69 10.21 -7.26 11.08
CA GLN A 69 10.68 -6.80 12.39
C GLN A 69 12.07 -6.18 12.30
N GLN A 70 12.92 -6.63 11.37
CA GLN A 70 14.29 -6.10 11.20
C GLN A 70 14.31 -4.69 10.59
N ALA A 71 13.25 -4.30 9.89
CA ALA A 71 13.09 -2.93 9.40
C ALA A 71 12.88 -1.91 10.53
N TRP A 72 12.37 -2.35 11.69
CA TRP A 72 12.07 -1.50 12.86
C TRP A 72 13.02 -1.75 14.04
N GLU A 73 14.14 -2.43 13.80
CA GLU A 73 15.18 -2.60 14.80
C GLU A 73 15.72 -1.23 15.23
N GLY A 74 15.90 -1.04 16.54
CA GLY A 74 16.33 0.24 17.12
C GLY A 74 15.20 1.25 17.37
N ILE A 75 13.97 1.01 16.89
CA ILE A 75 12.81 1.86 17.19
C ILE A 75 11.96 1.21 18.29
N PRO A 76 11.79 1.84 19.46
CA PRO A 76 10.95 1.32 20.53
C PRO A 76 9.52 1.04 20.06
N GLN A 77 8.92 -0.06 20.51
CA GLN A 77 7.56 -0.46 20.08
C GLN A 77 6.53 0.64 20.33
N ALA A 78 6.63 1.35 21.47
CA ALA A 78 5.76 2.48 21.82
C ALA A 78 5.84 3.65 20.83
N GLU A 79 6.95 3.78 20.09
CA GLU A 79 7.20 4.86 19.14
C GLU A 79 6.92 4.46 17.68
N ARG A 80 6.71 3.18 17.39
CA ARG A 80 6.52 2.67 16.02
C ARG A 80 5.39 3.34 15.25
N PHE A 81 4.30 3.73 15.93
CA PHE A 81 3.22 4.47 15.28
C PHE A 81 3.70 5.83 14.75
N LYS A 82 4.40 6.60 15.60
CA LYS A 82 4.97 7.89 15.21
C LYS A 82 6.01 7.75 14.11
N ALA A 83 6.87 6.73 14.21
CA ALA A 83 7.86 6.43 13.19
C ALA A 83 7.20 6.08 11.84
N ARG A 84 6.11 5.28 11.82
CA ARG A 84 5.32 5.02 10.61
C ARG A 84 4.75 6.28 9.97
N MET A 85 4.24 7.21 10.79
CA MET A 85 3.73 8.49 10.27
C MET A 85 4.82 9.35 9.64
N GLN A 86 6.02 9.39 10.24
CA GLN A 86 7.16 10.08 9.66
C GLN A 86 7.68 9.41 8.39
N LEU A 87 7.76 8.08 8.38
CA LEU A 87 8.12 7.31 7.19
C LEU A 87 7.16 7.61 6.03
N LYS A 88 5.85 7.63 6.30
CA LYS A 88 4.83 8.02 5.31
C LYS A 88 5.04 9.43 4.78
N GLN A 89 5.48 10.37 5.63
CA GLN A 89 5.79 11.74 5.20
C GLN A 89 7.07 11.79 4.36
N ALA A 90 8.13 11.09 4.78
CA ALA A 90 9.40 11.01 4.06
C ALA A 90 9.26 10.34 2.69
N ALA A 91 8.34 9.40 2.54
CA ALA A 91 8.03 8.78 1.26
C ALA A 91 7.34 9.75 0.28
N LYS A 92 6.65 10.77 0.78
CA LYS A 92 5.92 11.77 -0.04
C LYS A 92 6.76 12.97 -0.46
N SER A 93 7.87 13.23 0.23
CA SER A 93 8.89 14.21 -0.17
C SER A 93 9.81 13.63 -1.25
#